data_AF-A0A2Z5T0U0-F1
#
_entry.id   AF-A0A2Z5T0U0-F1
#
_cell.length_a   1.000
_cell.length_b   1.000
_cell.length_c   1.000
_cell.angle_alpha   90.00
_cell.angle_beta   90.00
_cell.angle_gamma   90.00
#
_symmetry.space_group_name_H-M   'P 1'
#
loop_
_entity.id
_entity.type
_entity.pdbx_description
1 polymer ?
#
loop_
_entity_poly.entity_id
_entity_poly.type
_entity_poly.pdbx_seq_one_letter_code
_entity_poly.pdbx_strand_id
1 'polypeptide(L)'
;MVAIAYFTSSRINDILSLKTSDIYPNQIKIAKSEPSFNKLVPITPLLRPYLTIYLNGLKPQKSAFLFVNSQGEPLKSWVVFRVLNMTARQINLPEIYFFILR
;
A
#
# COMPACT_ATOMS: atom_id res chain seq x y z
N MET A 1 -2.01 2.29 2.97
CA MET A 1 -1.79 2.00 1.54
C MET A 1 -1.51 3.26 0.72
N VAL A 2 -2.44 4.22 0.65
CA VAL A 2 -2.26 5.46 -0.15
C VAL A 2 -1.04 6.27 0.28
N ALA A 3 -0.80 6.41 1.59
CA ALA A 3 0.41 7.05 2.11
C ALA A 3 1.70 6.36 1.62
N ILE A 4 1.73 5.03 1.56
CA ILE A 4 2.88 4.30 1.01
C ILE A 4 3.04 4.65 -0.46
N ALA A 5 1.97 4.59 -1.27
CA ALA A 5 2.03 4.94 -2.69
C ALA A 5 2.57 6.35 -2.92
N TYR A 6 2.09 7.32 -2.14
CA TYR A 6 2.51 8.71 -2.20
C TYR A 6 3.99 8.89 -1.83
N PHE A 7 4.43 8.34 -0.69
CA PHE A 7 5.79 8.55 -0.20
C PHE A 7 6.84 7.67 -0.90
N THR A 8 6.44 6.57 -1.54
CA THR A 8 7.38 5.65 -2.19
C THR A 8 7.40 5.72 -3.72
N SER A 9 6.49 6.50 -4.32
CA SER A 9 6.26 6.57 -5.77
C SER A 9 6.23 5.17 -6.40
N SER A 10 5.47 4.28 -5.77
CA SER A 10 5.38 2.88 -6.15
C SER A 10 3.99 2.57 -6.67
N ARG A 11 3.92 1.69 -7.67
CA ARG A 11 2.64 1.27 -8.25
C ARG A 11 1.80 0.59 -7.16
N ILE A 12 0.50 0.85 -7.16
CA ILE A 12 -0.42 0.23 -6.20
C ILE A 12 -0.30 -1.30 -6.21
N ASN A 13 -0.13 -1.93 -7.37
CA ASN A 13 0.05 -3.38 -7.46
C ASN A 13 1.31 -3.87 -6.73
N ASP A 14 2.43 -3.14 -6.80
CA ASP A 14 3.67 -3.50 -6.09
C ASP A 14 3.53 -3.28 -4.56
N ILE A 15 2.62 -2.39 -4.14
CA ILE A 15 2.31 -2.15 -2.72
C ILE A 15 1.37 -3.23 -2.19
N LEU A 16 0.41 -3.66 -3.00
CA LEU A 16 -0.55 -4.72 -2.66
C LEU A 16 0.12 -6.09 -2.49
N SER A 17 1.26 -6.30 -3.13
CA SER A 17 2.06 -7.52 -2.97
C SER A 17 2.99 -7.50 -1.75
N LEU A 18 3.08 -6.38 -1.01
CA LEU A 18 3.93 -6.28 0.18
C LEU A 18 3.54 -7.32 1.23
N LYS A 19 4.56 -7.96 1.79
CA LYS A 19 4.43 -8.83 2.95
C LYS A 19 4.82 -8.10 4.22
N THR A 20 4.38 -8.60 5.37
CA THR A 20 4.82 -8.10 6.67
C THR A 20 6.34 -8.18 6.83
N SER A 21 6.96 -9.23 6.29
CA SER A 21 8.41 -9.42 6.25
C SER A 21 9.18 -8.40 5.41
N ASP A 22 8.49 -7.64 4.55
CA ASP A 22 9.11 -6.62 3.71
C ASP A 22 9.22 -5.26 4.42
N ILE A 23 8.66 -5.15 5.63
CA ILE A 23 8.68 -3.93 6.46
C ILE A 23 9.82 -4.03 7.48
N TYR A 24 10.84 -3.20 7.30
CA TYR A 24 11.95 -3.05 8.24
C TYR A 24 11.74 -1.80 9.11
N PRO A 25 12.47 -1.63 10.23
CA PRO A 25 12.28 -0.49 11.12
C PRO A 25 12.39 0.89 10.46
N ASN A 26 13.21 1.01 9.41
CA ASN A 26 13.53 2.28 8.74
C ASN A 26 13.29 2.26 7.23
N GLN A 27 12.86 1.14 6.66
CA GLN A 27 12.71 1.00 5.21
C GLN A 27 11.68 -0.06 4.84
N ILE A 28 11.14 0.03 3.63
CA ILE A 28 10.23 -0.95 3.03
C ILE A 28 10.90 -1.51 1.79
N LYS A 29 10.90 -2.84 1.67
CA LYS A 29 11.32 -3.52 0.45
C LYS A 29 10.13 -3.69 -0.49
N ILE A 30 10.14 -2.96 -1.60
CA ILE A 30 9.10 -3.05 -2.62
C ILE A 30 9.67 -3.90 -3.77
N ALA A 31 9.13 -5.10 -3.93
CA ALA A 31 9.42 -5.95 -5.08
C ALA A 31 8.65 -5.41 -6.29
N LYS A 32 9.36 -4.92 -7.31
CA LYS A 32 8.71 -4.51 -8.56
C LYS A 32 8.32 -5.74 -9.37
N SER A 33 7.22 -5.61 -10.09
CA SER A 33 6.74 -6.60 -11.06
C SER A 33 7.73 -6.84 -12.23
N GLU A 34 8.70 -5.94 -12.44
CA GLU A 34 9.78 -6.08 -13.42
C GLU A 34 11.02 -6.78 -12.79
N PRO A 35 11.61 -7.79 -13.45
CA PRO A 35 12.38 -8.87 -12.82
C PRO A 35 13.75 -8.50 -12.21
N SER A 36 14.16 -7.22 -12.19
CA SER A 36 15.53 -6.85 -11.80
C SER A 36 15.67 -5.79 -10.71
N PHE A 37 14.59 -5.23 -10.14
CA PHE A 37 14.73 -4.15 -9.15
C PHE A 37 13.82 -4.31 -7.93
N ASN A 38 14.36 -4.92 -6.88
CA ASN A 38 13.87 -4.68 -5.53
C ASN A 38 14.25 -3.25 -5.12
N LYS A 39 13.27 -2.40 -4.82
CA LYS A 39 13.50 -1.04 -4.35
C LYS A 39 13.40 -1.02 -2.83
N LEU A 40 14.48 -0.63 -2.14
CA LEU A 40 14.40 -0.26 -0.73
C LEU A 40 14.00 1.21 -0.65
N VAL A 41 12.93 1.49 0.07
CA VAL A 41 12.41 2.86 0.23
C VAL A 41 12.45 3.24 1.71
N PRO A 42 13.06 4.36 2.08
CA PRO A 42 13.10 4.78 3.47
C PRO A 42 11.70 5.08 4.00
N ILE A 43 11.44 4.69 5.25
CA ILE A 43 10.25 5.11 5.99
C ILE A 43 10.51 6.52 6.50
N THR A 44 9.94 7.51 5.80
CA THR A 44 10.03 8.91 6.22
C THR A 44 9.33 9.13 7.57
N PRO A 45 9.72 10.16 8.34
CA PRO A 45 9.02 10.51 9.57
C PRO A 45 7.51 10.77 9.36
N LEU A 46 7.11 11.25 8.17
CA LEU A 46 5.71 11.46 7.80
C LEU A 46 4.96 10.15 7.53
N LEU A 47 5.62 9.12 6.99
CA LEU A 47 5.00 7.83 6.71
C LEU A 47 4.86 6.96 7.98
N ARG A 48 5.81 7.09 8.92
CA ARG A 48 5.92 6.24 10.11
C ARG A 48 4.62 6.16 10.92
N PRO A 49 3.93 7.26 11.28
CA PRO A 49 2.68 7.19 12.05
C PRO A 49 1.60 6.35 11.37
N TYR A 50 1.43 6.50 10.05
CA TYR A 50 0.42 5.73 9.30
C TYR A 50 0.74 4.24 9.26
N LEU A 51 2.02 3.87 9.13
CA LEU A 51 2.46 2.48 9.21
C LEU A 51 2.25 1.91 10.60
N THR A 52 2.65 2.64 11.65
CA THR A 52 2.49 2.19 13.03
C THR A 52 1.03 1.94 13.39
N ILE A 53 0.13 2.88 13.07
CA ILE A 53 -1.31 2.71 13.31
C ILE A 53 -1.84 1.47 12.57
N TYR A 54 -1.46 1.31 11.30
CA TYR A 54 -1.92 0.18 10.50
C TYR A 54 -1.40 -1.16 11.05
N LEU A 55 -0.11 -1.25 11.36
CA LEU A 55 0.54 -2.46 11.86
C LEU A 55 0.02 -2.86 13.25
N ASN A 56 -0.22 -1.90 14.14
CA ASN A 56 -0.80 -2.18 15.46
C ASN A 56 -2.25 -2.64 15.38
N GLY A 57 -2.98 -2.22 14.34
CA GLY A 57 -4.35 -2.66 14.07
C GLY A 57 -4.45 -4.01 13.35
N LEU A 58 -3.33 -4.58 12.88
CA LEU A 58 -3.34 -5.90 12.26
C LEU A 58 -3.59 -6.95 13.35
N LYS A 59 -4.76 -7.60 13.27
CA LYS A 59 -4.96 -8.86 13.96
C LYS A 59 -3.92 -9.88 13.47
N PRO A 60 -3.51 -10.87 14.27
CA PRO A 60 -2.69 -11.98 13.80
C PRO A 60 -3.44 -12.70 12.68
N GLN A 61 -3.15 -12.34 11.44
CA GLN A 61 -3.77 -12.94 10.26
C GLN A 61 -2.89 -14.09 9.78
N LYS A 62 -3.51 -15.13 9.22
CA LYS A 62 -2.80 -16.25 8.60
C LYS A 62 -2.03 -15.85 7.33
N SER A 63 -2.27 -14.64 6.80
CA SER A 63 -1.69 -14.18 5.55
C SER A 63 -0.33 -13.52 5.75
N ALA A 64 0.60 -13.82 4.86
CA ALA A 64 1.89 -13.12 4.80
C ALA A 64 1.76 -11.70 4.24
N PHE A 65 0.66 -11.40 3.52
CA PHE A 65 0.45 -10.11 2.87
C PHE A 65 -0.02 -9.03 3.85
N LEU A 66 0.45 -7.82 3.64
CA LEU A 66 0.17 -6.67 4.49
C LEU A 66 -1.25 -6.10 4.26
N PHE A 67 -1.73 -6.14 3.02
CA PHE A 67 -3.01 -5.57 2.61
C PHE A 67 -3.94 -6.67 2.11
N VAL A 68 -4.86 -7.10 2.97
CA VAL A 68 -5.72 -8.26 2.72
C VAL A 68 -7.20 -7.95 2.94
N ASN A 69 -8.07 -8.72 2.30
CA ASN A 69 -9.52 -8.70 2.54
C ASN A 69 -9.88 -9.46 3.82
N SER A 70 -11.17 -9.51 4.15
CA SER A 70 -11.70 -10.25 5.31
C SER A 70 -11.38 -11.75 5.30
N GLN A 71 -11.04 -12.32 4.15
CA GLN A 71 -10.69 -13.73 3.94
C GLN A 71 -9.18 -13.96 4.04
N GLY A 72 -8.37 -12.90 4.21
CA GLY A 72 -6.90 -12.98 4.26
C GLY A 72 -6.22 -13.02 2.88
N GLU A 73 -6.98 -12.84 1.80
CA GLU A 73 -6.43 -12.77 0.43
C GLU A 73 -5.92 -11.35 0.13
N PRO A 74 -4.87 -11.19 -0.70
CA PRO A 74 -4.39 -9.88 -1.11
C PRO A 74 -5.50 -9.02 -1.71
N LEU A 75 -5.56 -7.75 -1.29
CA LEU A 75 -6.49 -6.80 -1.89
C LEU A 75 -6.20 -6.64 -3.38
N LYS A 76 -7.26 -6.64 -4.18
CA LYS A 76 -7.18 -6.37 -5.62
C LYS A 76 -7.18 -4.86 -5.85
N SER A 77 -6.42 -4.39 -6.82
CA SER A 77 -6.27 -2.96 -7.10
C SER A 77 -7.59 -2.26 -7.42
N TRP A 78 -8.52 -2.90 -8.13
CA TRP A 78 -9.84 -2.33 -8.40
C TRP A 78 -10.62 -1.99 -7.12
N VAL A 79 -10.43 -2.74 -6.03
CA VAL A 79 -11.04 -2.45 -4.72
C VAL A 79 -10.44 -1.17 -4.14
N VAL A 80 -9.12 -1.01 -4.24
CA VAL A 80 -8.41 0.19 -3.79
C VAL A 80 -8.90 1.43 -4.53
N PHE A 81 -9.00 1.36 -5.86
CA PHE A 81 -9.49 2.47 -6.67
C PHE A 81 -10.96 2.79 -6.41
N ARG A 82 -11.78 1.78 -6.12
CA ARG A 82 -13.16 2.00 -5.68
C ARG A 82 -13.22 2.83 -4.40
N VAL A 83 -12.42 2.49 -3.38
CA VAL A 83 -12.36 3.26 -2.13
C VAL A 83 -11.83 4.68 -2.39
N LEU A 84 -10.76 4.82 -3.18
CA LEU A 84 -10.21 6.12 -3.55
C LEU A 84 -11.23 7.01 -4.25
N ASN A 85 -12.00 6.47 -5.20
CA ASN A 85 -13.04 7.21 -5.90
C ASN A 85 -14.21 7.58 -4.99
N MET A 86 -14.55 6.74 -4.01
CA MET A 86 -15.53 7.11 -2.98
C MET A 86 -15.04 8.30 -2.16
N THR A 87 -13.78 8.29 -1.71
CA THR A 87 -13.19 9.41 -0.97
C THR A 87 -13.07 10.67 -1.82
N ALA A 88 -12.64 10.56 -3.09
CA ALA A 88 -12.54 11.69 -4.01
C ALA A 88 -13.88 12.40 -4.20
N ARG A 89 -14.97 11.63 -4.39
CA ARG A 89 -16.33 12.18 -4.50
C ARG A 89 -16.77 12.93 -3.24
N GLN A 90 -16.36 12.49 -2.05
CA GLN A 90 -16.69 13.17 -0.79
C GLN A 90 -16.02 14.53 -0.65
N ILE A 91 -14.91 14.76 -1.34
CA ILE A 91 -14.15 16.02 -1.32
C ILE A 91 -14.23 16.79 -2.65
N ASN A 92 -15.23 16.47 -3.50
CA ASN A 92 -15.44 17.08 -4.82
C ASN A 92 -14.22 17.03 -5.75
N LEU A 93 -13.39 15.98 -5.65
CA LEU A 93 -12.32 15.72 -6.61
C LEU A 93 -12.80 14.82 -7.77
N PRO A 94 -12.24 15.02 -8.98
CA PRO A 94 -12.52 14.16 -10.13
C PRO A 94 -12.07 12.72 -9.89
N GLU A 95 -12.60 11.79 -10.72
CA GLU A 95 -12.28 10.37 -10.60
C GLU A 95 -10.78 10.09 -10.72
N ILE A 96 -10.29 9.27 -9.79
CA ILE A 96 -8.91 8.80 -9.72
C ILE A 96 -8.81 7.49 -10.50
N TYR A 97 -8.05 7.53 -11.59
CA TYR A 97 -7.81 6.37 -12.45
C TYR A 97 -6.47 5.68 -12.16
N PHE A 98 -6.35 4.44 -12.65
CA PHE A 98 -5.16 3.58 -12.51
C PHE A 98 -3.83 4.25 -12.90
N PHE A 99 -3.86 5.22 -13.82
CA PHE A 99 -2.66 5.89 -14.34
C PHE A 99 -2.23 7.13 -13.54
N ILE A 100 -3.08 7.67 -12.66
CA ILE A 100 -2.84 8.96 -11.99
C ILE A 100 -1.88 8.81 -10.79
N LEU A 101 -1.86 7.64 -10.14
CA LEU A 101 -0.98 7.34 -9.00
C LEU A 101 0.28 6.59 -9.46
N ARG A 102 1.09 7.24 -10.32
CA ARG A 102 2.33 6.69 -10.86
C ARG A 102 3.57 7.33 -10.24
#